data_AF-A0A0G1N7P3-F1
#
_entry.id   AF-A0A0G1N7P3-F1
#
_cell.length_a   1.000
_cell.length_b   1.000
_cell.length_c   1.000
_cell.angle_alpha   90.00
_cell.angle_beta   90.00
_cell.angle_gamma   90.00
#
_symmetry.space_group_name_H-M   'P 1'
#
loop_
_entity.id
_entity.type
_entity.pdbx_description
1 polymer ?
#
loop_
_entity_poly.entity_id
_entity_poly.type
_entity_poly.pdbx_seq_one_letter_code
_entity_poly.pdbx_strand_id
1 'polypeptide(L)' 'MKSRKNLLEQLKNLPYFSKDTVCQLGSQLGLKDTTASVYISRFLKYKEIFKLRRELYISADFYDKNKAD' A
#
# COMPACT_ATOMS: atom_id res chain seq x y z
N MET A 1 9.65 -7.26 8.46
CA MET A 1 8.94 -8.54 8.26
C MET A 1 8.80 -8.79 6.77
N LYS A 2 8.95 -10.04 6.32
CA LYS A 2 8.87 -10.43 4.90
C LYS A 2 7.51 -10.09 4.28
N SER A 3 6.42 -10.41 4.95
CA SER A 3 5.04 -10.11 4.51
C SER A 3 4.78 -8.63 4.26
N ARG A 4 5.25 -7.73 5.13
CA ARG A 4 5.15 -6.26 4.91
C ARG A 4 5.82 -5.83 3.61
N LYS A 5 7.05 -6.28 3.38
CA LYS A 5 7.80 -5.92 2.17
C LYS A 5 7.10 -6.47 0.93
N ASN A 6 6.71 -7.75 0.96
CA ASN A 6 5.99 -8.39 -0.14
C ASN A 6 4.68 -7.66 -0.48
N LEU A 7 3.91 -7.25 0.54
CA LEU A 7 2.69 -6.48 0.33
C LEU A 7 2.98 -5.13 -0.35
N LEU A 8 3.98 -4.40 0.13
CA LEU A 8 4.36 -3.12 -0.47
C LEU A 8 4.82 -3.29 -1.94
N GLU A 9 5.61 -4.32 -2.25
CA GLU A 9 6.05 -4.58 -3.62
C GLU A 9 4.88 -4.87 -4.57
N GLN A 10 3.84 -5.58 -4.11
CA GLN A 10 2.63 -5.79 -4.91
C GLN A 10 1.87 -4.48 -5.15
N LEU A 11 1.78 -3.61 -4.14
CA LEU A 11 1.10 -2.31 -4.24
C LEU A 11 1.81 -1.33 -5.19
N LYS A 12 3.13 -1.43 -5.35
CA LYS A 12 3.89 -0.57 -6.29
C LYS A 12 3.52 -0.80 -7.76
N ASN A 13 3.04 -1.99 -8.10
CA ASN A 13 2.61 -2.33 -9.45
C ASN A 13 1.22 -1.77 -9.81
N LEU A 14 0.54 -1.12 -8.86
CA LEU A 14 -0.78 -0.52 -9.05
C LEU A 14 -0.65 1.01 -9.15
N PRO A 15 -1.38 1.67 -10.07
CA PRO A 15 -1.42 3.13 -10.13
C PRO A 15 -1.99 3.74 -8.85
N TYR A 16 -3.14 3.21 -8.42
CA TYR A 16 -3.83 3.59 -7.19
C TYR A 16 -4.41 2.34 -6.55
N PHE A 17 -4.58 2.36 -5.24
CA PHE A 17 -5.17 1.24 -4.50
C PHE A 17 -6.01 1.73 -3.33
N SER A 18 -7.03 0.93 -3.00
CA SER A 18 -7.92 1.20 -1.88
C SER A 18 -7.47 0.48 -0.60
N LYS A 19 -8.06 0.83 0.55
CA LYS A 19 -7.89 0.04 1.77
C LYS A 19 -8.29 -1.42 1.57
N ASP A 20 -9.40 -1.69 0.88
CA ASP A 20 -9.86 -3.05 0.59
C ASP A 20 -8.84 -3.82 -0.25
N THR A 21 -8.22 -3.19 -1.25
CA THR A 21 -7.15 -3.80 -2.03
C THR A 21 -5.97 -4.22 -1.15
N VAL A 22 -5.56 -3.37 -0.20
CA VAL A 22 -4.48 -3.70 0.74
C VAL A 22 -4.87 -4.87 1.65
N CYS A 23 -6.12 -4.93 2.12
CA CYS A 23 -6.65 -6.04 2.90
C CYS A 23 -6.68 -7.34 2.09
N GLN A 24 -7.20 -7.31 0.85
CA GLN A 24 -7.26 -8.48 -0.04
C GLN A 24 -5.87 -9.07 -0.33
N LEU A 25 -4.90 -8.23 -0.73
CA LEU A 25 -3.52 -8.65 -0.96
C LEU A 25 -2.87 -9.12 0.36
N GLY A 26 -3.22 -8.49 1.48
CA GLY A 26 -2.81 -8.92 2.81
C GLY A 26 -3.31 -10.33 3.14
N SER A 27 -4.58 -10.64 2.89
CA SER A 27 -5.16 -11.97 3.14
C SER A 27 -4.49 -13.06 2.31
N GLN A 28 -4.12 -12.76 1.05
CA GLN A 28 -3.33 -13.69 0.21
C GLN A 28 -1.95 -14.01 0.80
N LEU A 29 -1.42 -13.11 1.64
CA LEU A 29 -0.17 -13.30 2.39
C LEU A 29 -0.41 -13.85 3.81
N GLY A 30 -1.62 -14.31 4.13
CA GLY A 30 -2.00 -14.83 5.44
C GLY A 30 -2.15 -13.76 6.52
N LEU A 31 -2.32 -12.48 6.16
CA LEU A 31 -2.49 -11.39 7.10
C LEU A 31 -3.96 -11.21 7.46
N LYS A 32 -4.21 -10.92 8.73
CA LYS A 32 -5.51 -10.41 9.19
C LYS A 32 -5.70 -8.98 8.72
N ASP A 33 -6.94 -8.58 8.46
CA ASP A 33 -7.29 -7.20 8.05
C ASP A 33 -6.79 -6.13 9.03
N THR A 34 -6.78 -6.45 10.32
CA THR A 34 -6.22 -5.58 11.35
C THR A 34 -4.72 -5.36 11.16
N THR A 35 -3.98 -6.39 10.75
CA THR A 35 -2.54 -6.30 10.45
C THR A 35 -2.30 -5.51 9.17
N ALA A 36 -3.09 -5.75 8.12
CA ALA A 36 -3.03 -4.99 6.87
C ALA A 36 -3.32 -3.49 7.13
N SER A 37 -4.31 -3.18 7.96
CA SER A 37 -4.64 -1.80 8.37
C SER A 37 -3.50 -1.15 9.15
N VAL A 38 -2.83 -1.88 10.06
CA VAL A 38 -1.62 -1.40 10.73
C VAL A 38 -0.50 -1.13 9.72
N TYR A 39 -0.37 -1.96 8.68
CA TYR A 39 0.63 -1.76 7.64
C TYR A 39 0.34 -0.50 6.81
N ILE A 40 -0.92 -0.18 6.48
CA ILE A 40 -1.30 1.10 5.87
C ILE A 40 -0.79 2.27 6.71
N SER A 41 -1.07 2.27 8.02
CA SER A 41 -0.60 3.33 8.93
C SER A 41 0.92 3.44 8.96
N ARG A 42 1.63 2.30 8.89
CA ARG A 42 3.11 2.28 8.84
C ARG A 42 3.63 2.80 7.50
N PHE A 43 3.05 2.37 6.39
CA PHE A 43 3.44 2.83 5.05
C PHE A 43 3.28 4.34 4.92
N LEU A 44 2.19 4.90 5.45
CA LEU A 44 1.99 6.35 5.52
C LEU A 44 3.05 7.03 6.40
N LYS A 45 3.32 6.49 7.60
CA LYS A 45 4.34 7.03 8.52
C LYS A 45 5.74 7.10 7.89
N TYR A 46 6.10 6.07 7.12
CA TYR A 46 7.41 5.97 6.46
C TYR A 46 7.42 6.56 5.04
N LYS A 47 6.33 7.20 4.61
CA LYS A 47 6.19 7.78 3.25
C LYS A 47 6.43 6.77 2.13
N GLU A 48 6.12 5.50 2.37
CA GLU A 48 6.15 4.45 1.34
C GLU A 48 4.92 4.52 0.44
N ILE A 49 3.82 5.09 0.96
CA ILE A 49 2.59 5.39 0.23
C ILE A 49 2.10 6.80 0.61
N PHE A 50 1.34 7.42 -0.28
CA PHE A 50 0.64 8.68 -0.04
C PHE A 50 -0.86 8.48 -0.10
N LYS A 51 -1.60 9.21 0.74
CA LYS A 51 -3.06 9.26 0.70
C LYS A 51 -3.50 10.37 -0.25
N LEU A 52 -4.29 10.03 -1.26
CA LEU A 52 -4.85 10.99 -2.21
C LEU A 52 -6.19 11.55 -1.71
N ARG A 53 -7.09 10.65 -1.31
CA ARG A 53 -8.38 10.99 -0.71
C ARG A 53 -8.81 9.89 0.26
N ARG A 54 -10.05 9.93 0.75
CA ARG A 54 -10.55 8.93 1.70
C ARG A 54 -10.36 7.52 1.12
N GLU A 55 -9.53 6.74 1.81
CA GLU A 55 -9.22 5.33 1.52
C GLU A 55 -8.65 5.05 0.11
N LEU A 56 -8.13 6.07 -0.58
CA LEU A 56 -7.43 5.93 -1.85
C LEU A 56 -5.96 6.36 -1.68
N TYR A 57 -5.06 5.48 -2.10
CA TYR A 57 -3.62 5.62 -1.91
C TYR A 57 -2.87 5.43 -3.22
N ILE A 58 -1.66 5.96 -3.26
CA ILE A 58 -0.66 5.79 -4.34
C ILE A 58 0.66 5.39 -3.68
N SER A 59 1.46 4.53 -4.32
CA SER A 59 2.79 4.21 -3.82
C SER A 59 3.76 5.36 -4.12
N ALA A 60 4.74 5.60 -3.25
CA ALA A 60 5.76 6.61 -3.52
C ALA A 60 6.55 6.29 -4.80
N ASP A 61 6.82 5.00 -5.03
CA ASP A 61 7.49 4.50 -6.24
C ASP A 61 6.72 4.84 -7.52
N PHE A 62 5.41 4.58 -7.56
CA PHE A 62 4.58 4.91 -8.72
C PHE A 62 4.45 6.43 -8.89
N TYR A 63 4.28 7.17 -7.80
CA TYR A 63 4.20 8.63 -7.83
C TYR A 63 5.46 9.25 -8.41
N ASP A 64 6.65 8.86 -7.94
CA ASP A 64 7.92 9.42 -8.39
C ASP A 64 8.20 9.09 -9.87
N LYS A 65 7.82 7.88 -10.32
CA LYS A 65 7.96 7.46 -11.72
C LYS A 65 7.06 8.24 -12.69
N ASN A 66 5.91 8.73 -12.23
CA ASN A 66 4.88 9.34 -13.08
C ASN A 66 4.61 10.81 -12.76
N LYS A 67 5.40 11.47 -11.89
CA LYS A 67 5.13 12.88 -11.52
C LYS A 67 5.36 13.89 -12.67
N ALA A 68 6.03 13.46 -13.73
CA ALA A 68 6.48 14.30 -14.84
C ALA A 68 5.67 14.08 -16.14
N ASP A 69 4.61 13.28 -16.07
CA ASP A 69 3.60 13.12 -17.12
C ASP A 69 2.45 14.12 -16.87
#